data_AF-A0A938MU38-F1
#
_entry.id   AF-A0A938MU38-F1
#
_cell.length_a   1.000
_cell.length_b   1.000
_cell.length_c   1.000
_cell.angle_alpha   90.00
_cell.angle_beta   90.00
_cell.angle_gamma   90.00
#
_symmetry.space_group_name_H-M   'P 1'
#
loop_
_entity.id
_entity.type
_entity.pdbx_description
1 polymer ?
#
loop_
_entity_poly.entity_id
_entity_poly.type
_entity_poly.pdbx_seq_one_letter_code
_entity_poly.pdbx_strand_id
1 'polypeptide(L)' 'MRIPFQIMGRSYHTVEDLPAELDLPDGSTVGDALAAVTALLPANQQLPGSCLVVLSGRHLGTVARHEDSAVRQQ' A
#
# COMPACT_ATOMS: atom_id res chain seq x y z
N MET A 1 13.19 2.05 6.48
CA MET A 1 13.19 0.68 5.92
C MET A 1 12.51 0.65 4.57
N ARG A 2 13.08 -0.12 3.64
CA ARG A 2 12.52 -0.30 2.29
C ARG A 2 11.62 -1.54 2.24
N ILE A 3 10.39 -1.37 1.77
CA ILE A 3 9.46 -2.48 1.54
C ILE A 3 9.02 -2.55 0.09
N PRO A 4 9.05 -3.74 -0.55
CA PRO A 4 8.45 -3.89 -1.87
C PRO A 4 6.94 -3.78 -1.77
N PHE A 5 6.33 -3.13 -2.75
CA PHE A 5 4.88 -3.13 -2.91
C PHE A 5 4.51 -3.29 -4.38
N GLN A 6 3.27 -3.70 -4.60
CA GLN A 6 2.72 -3.85 -5.94
C GLN A 6 1.23 -3.54 -5.91
N ILE A 7 0.75 -2.88 -6.95
CA ILE A 7 -0.69 -2.71 -7.19
C ILE A 7 -1.06 -3.57 -8.40
N MET A 8 -2.09 -4.39 -8.23
CA MET A 8 -2.56 -5.34 -9.23
C MET A 8 -4.04 -5.08 -9.56
N GLY A 9 -4.50 -5.64 -10.67
CA GLY A 9 -5.89 -5.51 -11.11
C GLY A 9 -6.16 -4.17 -11.79
N ARG A 10 -7.40 -3.67 -11.74
CA ARG A 10 -7.85 -2.55 -12.60
C ARG A 10 -7.10 -1.22 -12.37
N SER A 11 -6.40 -1.08 -11.26
CA SER A 11 -5.59 0.09 -10.89
C SER A 11 -4.09 -0.12 -11.19
N TYR A 12 -3.69 -1.06 -12.04
CA TYR A 12 -2.28 -1.23 -12.38
C TYR A 12 -1.70 -0.01 -13.12
N HIS A 13 -2.50 0.65 -13.95
CA HIS A 13 -2.08 1.82 -14.74
C HIS A 13 -1.82 3.07 -13.85
N THR A 14 -2.41 3.13 -12.66
CA THR A 14 -2.17 4.24 -11.72
C THR A 14 -0.81 4.16 -11.03
N VAL A 15 -0.05 3.07 -11.24
CA VAL A 15 1.24 2.83 -10.59
C VAL A 15 2.40 2.61 -11.53
N GLU A 16 2.22 2.83 -12.84
CA GLU A 16 3.25 2.56 -13.84
C GLU A 16 4.52 3.40 -13.60
N ASP A 17 4.36 4.61 -13.06
CA ASP A 17 5.44 5.55 -12.70
C ASP A 17 5.82 5.52 -11.21
N LEU A 18 5.24 4.62 -10.41
CA LEU A 18 5.55 4.52 -8.99
C LEU A 18 6.83 3.69 -8.73
N PRO A 19 7.57 3.98 -7.66
CA PRO A 19 8.70 3.14 -7.27
C PRO A 19 8.22 1.72 -6.93
N ALA A 20 9.06 0.71 -7.14
CA ALA A 20 8.75 -0.67 -6.75
C ALA A 20 8.81 -0.90 -5.23
N GLU A 21 9.37 0.07 -4.49
CA GLU A 21 9.56 -0.01 -3.04
C GLU A 21 9.16 1.32 -2.39
N LEU A 22 8.63 1.23 -1.16
CA LEU A 22 8.40 2.38 -0.29
C LEU A 22 9.54 2.47 0.72
N ASP A 23 9.97 3.69 1.01
CA ASP A 23 10.78 3.97 2.20
C ASP A 23 9.87 4.42 3.34
N LEU A 24 9.82 3.62 4.41
CA LEU A 24 8.97 3.83 5.57
C LEU A 24 9.81 3.80 6.85
N PRO A 25 9.45 4.55 7.91
CA PRO A 25 10.08 4.39 9.22
C PRO A 25 10.03 2.95 9.75
N ASP A 26 10.99 2.59 10.60
CA ASP A 26 10.94 1.30 11.29
C ASP A 26 9.74 1.25 12.23
N GLY A 27 9.03 0.12 12.24
CA GLY A 27 7.80 -0.06 13.02
C GLY A 27 6.54 0.49 12.37
N SER A 28 6.61 0.94 11.12
CA SER A 28 5.42 1.39 10.37
C SER A 28 4.34 0.31 10.23
N THR A 29 3.11 0.79 10.11
CA THR A 29 1.92 -0.05 9.93
C THR A 29 1.46 -0.08 8.47
N VAL A 30 0.44 -0.90 8.20
CA VAL A 30 -0.22 -0.97 6.89
C VAL A 30 -0.86 0.38 6.55
N GLY A 31 -1.45 1.06 7.53
CA GLY A 31 -1.98 2.41 7.38
C GLY A 31 -0.90 3.41 6.93
N ASP A 32 0.28 3.38 7.54
CA ASP A 32 1.41 4.23 7.13
C ASP A 32 1.84 3.96 5.69
N ALA A 33 1.92 2.68 5.31
CA ALA A 33 2.26 2.29 3.95
C ALA A 33 1.22 2.76 2.94
N LEU A 34 -0.08 2.64 3.25
CA LEU A 34 -1.16 3.14 2.39
C LEU A 34 -1.15 4.67 2.27
N ALA A 35 -0.83 5.38 3.35
CA ALA A 35 -0.65 6.83 3.31
C ALA A 35 0.53 7.22 2.41
N ALA A 36 1.66 6.52 2.51
CA ALA A 36 2.83 6.74 1.66
C ALA A 36 2.52 6.47 0.18
N VAL A 37 1.83 5.35 -0.14
CA VAL A 37 1.37 5.07 -1.51
C VAL A 37 0.45 6.17 -2.02
N THR A 38 -0.51 6.60 -1.20
CA THR A 38 -1.46 7.66 -1.58
C THR A 38 -0.75 8.98 -1.85
N ALA A 39 0.30 9.30 -1.10
CA ALA A 39 1.10 10.51 -1.31
C ALA A 39 1.93 10.48 -2.61
N LEU A 40 2.21 9.29 -3.16
CA LEU A 40 2.91 9.13 -4.42
C LEU A 40 1.97 9.13 -5.63
N LEU A 41 0.67 8.88 -5.43
CA LEU A 41 -0.31 8.92 -6.50
C LEU A 41 -0.47 10.36 -7.05
N PRO A 42 -0.75 10.52 -8.35
CA PRO A 42 -1.15 11.80 -8.92
C PRO A 42 -2.32 12.42 -8.15
N ALA A 43 -2.36 13.75 -8.02
CA ALA A 43 -3.35 14.44 -7.18
C ALA A 43 -4.83 14.18 -7.54
N ASN A 44 -5.10 13.67 -8.75
CA ASN A 44 -6.42 13.29 -9.24
C ASN A 44 -6.72 11.79 -9.16
N GLN A 45 -5.83 10.99 -8.56
CA GLN A 45 -5.97 9.55 -8.44
C GLN A 45 -6.01 9.11 -6.99
N GLN A 46 -6.87 8.13 -6.72
CA GLN A 46 -6.97 7.47 -5.43
C GLN A 46 -7.21 5.99 -5.65
N LEU A 47 -6.71 5.16 -4.72
CA LEU A 47 -7.07 3.76 -4.70
C LEU A 47 -8.55 3.65 -4.30
N PRO A 48 -9.35 2.85 -5.03
CA PRO A 48 -10.72 2.59 -4.63
C PRO A 48 -10.75 1.98 -3.22
N GLY A 49 -11.70 2.40 -2.38
CA GLY A 49 -11.84 1.86 -1.02
C GLY A 49 -12.08 0.35 -0.98
N SER A 50 -12.52 -0.26 -2.09
CA SER A 50 -12.69 -1.70 -2.28
C SER A 50 -11.41 -2.44 -2.68
N CYS A 51 -10.31 -1.73 -2.96
CA CYS A 51 -9.03 -2.34 -3.31
C CYS A 51 -8.53 -3.20 -2.15
N LEU A 52 -8.11 -4.44 -2.44
CA LEU A 52 -7.71 -5.42 -1.42
C LEU A 52 -6.31 -5.12 -0.90
N VAL A 53 -6.12 -5.27 0.41
CA VAL A 53 -4.82 -5.10 1.08
C VAL A 53 -4.30 -6.47 1.48
N VAL A 54 -3.10 -6.81 0.99
CA VAL A 54 -2.42 -8.07 1.27
C VAL A 54 -1.01 -7.79 1.78
N LEU A 55 -0.65 -8.40 2.91
CA LEU A 55 0.68 -8.29 3.51
C LEU A 55 1.28 -9.69 3.67
N SER A 56 2.42 -9.95 3.02
CA SER A 56 3.12 -11.24 3.08
C SER A 56 2.21 -12.45 2.84
N GLY A 57 1.32 -12.34 1.85
CA GLY A 57 0.35 -13.39 1.49
C GLY A 57 -0.92 -13.43 2.35
N ARG A 58 -1.02 -12.60 3.40
CA ARG A 58 -2.21 -12.52 4.26
C ARG A 58 -3.14 -11.40 3.81
N HIS A 59 -4.40 -11.71 3.54
CA HIS A 59 -5.44 -10.71 3.26
C HIS A 59 -5.82 -9.98 4.56
N LEU A 60 -5.70 -8.66 4.56
CA LEU A 60 -5.98 -7.80 5.73
C LEU A 60 -7.32 -7.04 5.61
N GLY A 61 -7.98 -7.09 4.45
CA GLY A 61 -9.21 -6.36 4.17
C GLY A 61 -9.11 -5.51 2.91
N THR A 62 -9.66 -4.31 2.96
CA THR A 62 -9.62 -3.34 1.85
C THR A 62 -9.03 -2.01 2.29
N VAL A 63 -8.69 -1.15 1.33
CA VAL A 63 -8.18 0.21 1.61
C VAL A 63 -9.13 0.97 2.55
N ALA A 64 -10.45 0.86 2.36
CA ALA A 64 -11.44 1.49 3.25
C ALA A 64 -11.54 0.85 4.64
N ARG A 65 -11.22 -0.45 4.79
CA ARG A 65 -11.30 -1.17 6.05
C ARG A 65 -10.32 -2.35 6.06
N HIS A 66 -9.22 -2.20 6.79
CA HIS A 66 -8.19 -3.22 6.94
C HIS A 66 -7.75 -3.37 8.40
N GLU A 67 -7.17 -4.52 8.73
CA GLU A 67 -6.39 -4.70 9.95
C GLU A 67 -5.09 -3.92 9.84
N ASP A 68 -4.80 -3.07 10.83
CA ASP A 68 -3.59 -2.25 10.85
C ASP A 68 -2.42 -3.01 11.51
N SER A 69 -1.83 -3.92 10.74
CA SER A 69 -0.67 -4.71 11.17
C SER A 69 0.65 -4.00 10.86
N ALA A 70 1.73 -4.34 11.58
CA ALA A 70 3.06 -3.89 11.19
C ALA A 70 3.48 -4.49 9.84
N VAL A 71 4.01 -3.66 8.92
CA VAL A 71 4.40 -4.09 7.56
C VAL A 71 5.65 -4.97 7.52
N ARG A 72 6.39 -5.04 8.62
CA ARG A 72 7.49 -5.98 8.83
C ARG A 72 7.47 -6.41 10.28
N GLN A 73 7.09 -7.67 10.51
CA GLN A 73 7.33 -8.34 11.78
C GLN A 73 8.81 -8.73 11.77
N GLN A 74 9.56 -8.30 12.79
CA GLN A 74 10.96 -8.70 12.97
C GLN A 74 11.09 -10.21 13.14
#